data_AF-A0A1I2W3H2-F1
#
_entry.id   AF-A0A1I2W3H2-F1
#
_cell.length_a   1.000
_cell.length_b   1.000
_cell.length_c   1.000
_cell.angle_alpha   90.00
_cell.angle_beta   90.00
_cell.angle_gamma   90.00
#
_symmetry.space_group_name_H-M   'P 1'
#
loop_
_entity.id
_entity.type
_entity.pdbx_description
1 polymer ?
#
loop_
_entity_poly.entity_id
_entity_poly.type
_entity_poly.pdbx_seq_one_letter_code
_entity_poly.pdbx_strand_id
1 'polypeptide(L)'
;MNKKWFVCLTICLSLLSSLLFTSYSKANACPPVQYKIHRLSEGIYYPVITSGIEDRQIMDQMNRTFRHHADAVLKTDKKYKEQYAHDQLISAAGPYYAHTQPTVRFNNNCLLSVSFLDESYTGGAHGMHYEKVYNFDTRSGRQYQLKDIIRNKQELKKVNAYLKKQMTELKNEGRYDFFLDAFKSVDLKNGQFYFYEHGIVIVFQEYEVAPYSNGIIHLKVPYHVFIKDRE
;
A
#
# COMPACT_ATOMS: atom_id res chain seq x y z
N MET A 1 -17.60 -93.08 5.97
CA MET A 1 -18.11 -92.93 4.60
C MET A 1 -18.32 -91.45 4.28
N ASN A 2 -17.73 -90.98 3.18
CA ASN A 2 -17.96 -89.73 2.41
C ASN A 2 -17.65 -88.37 3.10
N LYS A 3 -16.46 -87.78 2.93
CA LYS A 3 -15.94 -86.92 1.82
C LYS A 3 -16.76 -85.66 1.48
N LYS A 4 -16.14 -84.48 1.66
CA LYS A 4 -15.82 -83.41 0.65
C LYS A 4 -15.44 -82.10 1.41
N TRP A 5 -14.17 -81.71 1.48
CA TRP A 5 -13.37 -80.84 0.58
C TRP A 5 -13.66 -79.32 0.65
N PHE A 6 -12.67 -78.59 1.18
CA PHE A 6 -12.20 -77.21 0.94
C PHE A 6 -13.15 -76.14 0.39
N VAL A 7 -13.25 -75.01 1.12
CA VAL A 7 -12.89 -73.68 0.59
C VAL A 7 -12.21 -72.86 1.68
N CYS A 8 -10.99 -72.43 1.38
CA CYS A 8 -10.23 -71.39 2.06
C CYS A 8 -10.43 -70.11 1.23
N LEU A 9 -10.78 -68.96 1.81
CA LEU A 9 -10.21 -67.64 1.43
C LEU A 9 -10.77 -66.45 2.22
N THR A 10 -9.83 -65.69 2.78
CA THR A 10 -9.75 -64.23 2.87
C THR A 10 -10.75 -63.43 3.70
N ILE A 11 -10.25 -63.05 4.86
CA ILE A 11 -10.45 -61.78 5.56
C ILE A 11 -10.49 -60.62 4.56
N CYS A 12 -11.61 -59.90 4.49
CA CYS A 12 -11.66 -58.57 3.87
C CYS A 12 -11.90 -57.54 4.99
N LEU A 13 -10.79 -57.11 5.62
CA LEU A 13 -10.74 -55.89 6.44
C LEU A 13 -10.68 -54.71 5.46
N SER A 14 -11.83 -54.27 4.95
CA SER A 14 -11.89 -53.07 4.11
C SER A 14 -12.03 -51.82 4.99
N LEU A 15 -10.87 -51.29 5.37
CA LEU A 15 -10.51 -49.86 5.39
C LEU A 15 -11.68 -48.86 5.52
N LEU A 16 -12.15 -48.62 6.75
CA LEU A 16 -12.77 -47.34 7.13
C LEU A 16 -11.66 -46.39 7.58
N SER A 17 -10.87 -45.89 6.64
CA SER A 17 -9.81 -44.91 6.94
C SER A 17 -9.56 -43.96 5.78
N SER A 18 -10.55 -43.16 5.39
CA SER A 18 -10.31 -42.05 4.44
C SER A 18 -11.49 -41.10 4.26
N LEU A 19 -12.08 -40.61 5.35
CA LEU A 19 -12.94 -39.42 5.29
C LEU A 19 -12.62 -38.46 6.46
N LEU A 20 -11.33 -38.18 6.66
CA LEU A 20 -10.89 -36.91 7.23
C LEU A 20 -10.31 -36.10 6.07
N PHE A 21 -11.19 -35.68 5.15
CA PHE A 21 -10.87 -34.59 4.24
C PHE A 21 -10.70 -33.34 5.10
N THR A 22 -9.45 -33.09 5.46
CA THR A 22 -8.84 -31.77 5.61
C THR A 22 -9.85 -30.63 5.82
N SER A 23 -10.22 -30.39 7.07
CA SER A 23 -10.49 -29.04 7.51
C SER A 23 -9.17 -28.26 7.53
N TYR A 24 -8.54 -28.10 6.36
CA TYR A 24 -7.52 -27.08 6.18
C TYR A 24 -8.26 -25.76 6.33
N SER A 25 -8.02 -25.13 7.47
CA SER A 25 -8.76 -24.01 8.04
C SER A 25 -9.26 -22.99 7.01
N LYS A 26 -10.57 -22.90 6.82
CA LYS A 26 -11.24 -21.71 6.26
C LYS A 26 -10.99 -20.44 7.10
N ALA A 27 -10.38 -20.56 8.28
CA ALA A 27 -10.21 -19.49 9.27
C ALA A 27 -9.11 -18.45 8.97
N ASN A 28 -8.36 -18.57 7.86
CA ASN A 28 -7.21 -17.68 7.55
C ASN A 28 -7.23 -17.05 6.14
N ALA A 29 -8.28 -17.23 5.35
CA ALA A 29 -8.35 -16.61 4.03
C ALA A 29 -8.88 -15.17 4.15
N CYS A 30 -8.03 -14.18 3.86
CA CYS A 30 -8.46 -12.79 3.68
C CYS A 30 -8.61 -12.51 2.19
N PRO A 31 -9.82 -12.62 1.62
CA PRO A 31 -10.01 -12.28 0.21
C PRO A 31 -9.67 -10.80 -0.03
N PRO A 32 -9.24 -10.45 -1.25
CA PRO A 32 -9.13 -9.06 -1.67
C PRO A 32 -10.42 -8.29 -1.35
N VAL A 33 -10.28 -7.12 -0.71
CA VAL A 33 -11.43 -6.27 -0.40
C VAL A 33 -12.07 -5.78 -1.69
N GLN A 34 -13.40 -5.73 -1.72
CA GLN A 34 -14.11 -5.06 -2.80
C GLN A 34 -14.33 -3.61 -2.39
N TYR A 35 -14.18 -2.67 -3.34
CA TYR A 35 -14.31 -1.25 -3.05
C TYR A 35 -14.90 -0.50 -4.24
N LYS A 36 -15.40 0.71 -3.97
CA LYS A 36 -15.82 1.68 -4.99
C LYS A 36 -15.13 3.01 -4.74
N ILE A 37 -14.76 3.72 -5.80
CA ILE A 37 -14.28 5.09 -5.68
C ILE A 37 -15.48 6.02 -5.64
N HIS A 38 -15.57 6.79 -4.56
CA HIS A 38 -16.60 7.79 -4.35
C HIS A 38 -16.02 9.18 -4.62
N ARG A 39 -16.80 10.02 -5.30
CA ARG A 39 -16.52 11.44 -5.46
C ARG A 39 -17.14 12.19 -4.28
N LEU A 40 -16.32 12.89 -3.48
CA LEU A 40 -16.78 13.76 -2.41
C LEU A 40 -17.15 15.16 -2.94
N SER A 41 -16.29 15.72 -3.78
CA SER A 41 -16.51 16.96 -4.55
C SER A 41 -15.77 16.87 -5.89
N GLU A 42 -15.83 17.91 -6.71
CA GLU A 42 -14.89 18.02 -7.84
C GLU A 42 -13.44 17.89 -7.36
N GLY A 43 -12.64 17.07 -8.06
CA GLY A 43 -11.24 16.82 -7.75
C GLY A 43 -10.94 16.05 -6.46
N ILE A 44 -11.94 15.61 -5.70
CA ILE A 44 -11.75 14.97 -4.38
C ILE A 44 -12.46 13.63 -4.34
N TYR A 45 -11.67 12.56 -4.31
CA TYR A 45 -12.14 11.18 -4.36
C TYR A 45 -11.58 10.35 -3.21
N TYR A 46 -12.30 9.29 -2.82
CA TYR A 46 -11.84 8.33 -1.82
C TYR A 46 -12.47 6.95 -2.05
N PRO A 47 -11.79 5.85 -1.69
CA PRO A 47 -12.37 4.52 -1.77
C PRO A 47 -13.29 4.26 -0.57
N VAL A 48 -14.34 3.50 -0.83
CA VAL A 48 -15.22 2.89 0.17
C VAL A 48 -15.18 1.39 -0.04
N ILE A 49 -14.68 0.67 0.96
CA ILE A 49 -14.71 -0.79 1.03
C ILE A 49 -16.17 -1.23 1.20
N THR A 50 -16.62 -2.13 0.34
CA THR A 50 -17.99 -2.65 0.30
C THR A 50 -18.10 -4.09 0.79
N SER A 51 -17.03 -4.89 0.70
CA SER A 51 -16.97 -6.27 1.19
C SER A 51 -15.52 -6.80 1.25
N GLY A 52 -15.35 -8.04 1.71
CA GLY A 52 -14.04 -8.71 1.86
C GLY A 52 -13.43 -8.57 3.25
N ILE A 53 -14.08 -7.84 4.15
CA ILE A 53 -13.80 -7.79 5.59
C ILE A 53 -15.09 -8.17 6.32
N GLU A 54 -15.06 -9.26 7.09
CA GLU A 54 -16.25 -9.76 7.80
C GLU A 54 -16.62 -8.88 9.01
N ASP A 55 -15.61 -8.40 9.73
CA ASP A 55 -15.79 -7.49 10.86
C ASP A 55 -16.12 -6.08 10.37
N ARG A 56 -17.38 -5.66 10.59
CA ARG A 56 -17.85 -4.33 10.20
C ARG A 56 -17.13 -3.20 10.92
N GLN A 57 -16.72 -3.38 12.17
CA GLN A 57 -16.02 -2.32 12.90
C GLN A 57 -14.66 -2.01 12.25
N ILE A 58 -13.95 -3.05 11.82
CA ILE A 58 -12.68 -2.91 11.09
C ILE A 58 -12.92 -2.25 9.73
N MET A 59 -13.89 -2.72 8.96
CA MET A 59 -14.22 -2.14 7.66
C MET A 59 -14.61 -0.65 7.79
N ASP A 60 -15.46 -0.32 8.76
CA ASP A 60 -15.90 1.05 9.02
C ASP A 60 -14.75 1.94 9.51
N GLN A 61 -13.81 1.41 10.30
CA GLN A 61 -12.61 2.14 10.70
C GLN A 61 -11.78 2.54 9.48
N MET A 62 -11.51 1.60 8.58
CA MET A 62 -10.72 1.85 7.37
C MET A 62 -11.42 2.85 6.44
N ASN A 63 -12.74 2.68 6.23
CA ASN A 63 -13.56 3.62 5.47
C ASN A 63 -13.57 5.03 6.08
N ARG A 64 -13.65 5.14 7.42
CA ARG A 64 -13.52 6.43 8.12
C ARG A 64 -12.15 7.07 7.89
N THR A 65 -11.06 6.30 7.90
CA THR A 65 -9.73 6.84 7.60
C THR A 65 -9.67 7.45 6.19
N PHE A 66 -10.17 6.75 5.18
CA PHE A 66 -10.20 7.25 3.80
C PHE A 66 -11.09 8.48 3.64
N ARG A 67 -12.26 8.46 4.28
CA ARG A 67 -13.17 9.61 4.27
C ARG A 67 -12.57 10.82 4.96
N HIS A 68 -11.94 10.66 6.12
CA HIS A 68 -11.30 11.75 6.84
C HIS A 68 -10.16 12.39 6.05
N HIS A 69 -9.40 11.60 5.29
CA HIS A 69 -8.40 12.13 4.38
C HIS A 69 -9.05 13.06 3.34
N ALA A 70 -10.07 12.59 2.63
CA ALA A 70 -10.79 13.40 1.63
C ALA A 70 -11.48 14.65 2.23
N ASP A 71 -12.07 14.55 3.43
CA ASP A 71 -12.66 15.70 4.13
C ASP A 71 -11.60 16.75 4.49
N ALA A 72 -10.38 16.32 4.85
CA ALA A 72 -9.27 17.24 5.14
C ALA A 72 -8.83 18.00 3.88
N VAL A 73 -8.74 17.33 2.74
CA VAL A 73 -8.44 17.98 1.45
C VAL A 73 -9.56 18.92 1.05
N LEU A 74 -10.83 18.55 1.24
CA LEU A 74 -11.98 19.43 0.97
C LEU A 74 -11.96 20.70 1.82
N LYS A 75 -11.55 20.59 3.09
CA LYS A 75 -11.38 21.76 3.96
C LYS A 75 -10.28 22.69 3.44
N THR A 76 -9.16 22.12 2.98
CA THR A 76 -8.06 22.89 2.39
C THR A 76 -8.48 23.57 1.09
N ASP A 77 -9.20 22.87 0.21
CA ASP A 77 -9.69 23.39 -1.06
C ASP A 77 -10.60 24.62 -0.86
N LYS A 78 -11.53 24.54 0.10
CA LYS A 78 -12.39 25.67 0.47
C LYS A 78 -11.58 26.88 0.92
N LYS A 79 -10.58 26.67 1.79
CA LYS A 79 -9.69 27.74 2.26
C LYS A 79 -8.93 28.38 1.10
N TYR A 80 -8.43 27.58 0.16
CA TYR A 80 -7.69 28.08 -0.99
C TYR A 80 -8.57 28.88 -1.95
N LYS A 81 -9.82 28.46 -2.17
CA LYS A 81 -10.79 29.22 -2.96
C LYS A 81 -11.15 30.56 -2.32
N GLU A 82 -11.34 30.59 -1.01
CA GLU A 82 -11.52 31.85 -0.25
C GLU A 82 -10.30 32.76 -0.38
N GLN A 83 -9.10 32.19 -0.26
CA GLN A 83 -7.85 32.94 -0.41
C GLN A 83 -7.69 33.49 -1.84
N TYR A 84 -8.00 32.71 -2.87
CA TYR A 84 -7.90 33.17 -4.27
C TYR A 84 -8.78 34.39 -4.54
N ALA A 85 -10.00 34.41 -3.99
CA ALA A 85 -10.91 35.55 -4.12
C ALA A 85 -10.38 36.83 -3.44
N HIS A 86 -9.58 36.67 -2.38
CA HIS A 86 -8.93 37.76 -1.68
C HIS A 86 -7.66 38.25 -2.41
N ASP A 87 -6.80 37.32 -2.83
CA ASP A 87 -5.46 37.66 -3.35
C ASP A 87 -5.50 38.34 -4.73
N GLN A 88 -6.49 38.01 -5.58
CA GLN A 88 -6.71 38.60 -6.91
C GLN A 88 -5.44 38.73 -7.77
N LEU A 89 -4.53 37.76 -7.67
CA LEU A 89 -3.24 37.81 -8.37
C LEU A 89 -3.44 37.68 -9.88
N ILE A 90 -3.06 38.72 -10.62
CA ILE A 90 -3.08 38.75 -12.09
C ILE A 90 -2.13 37.70 -12.69
N SER A 91 -1.06 37.34 -11.96
CA SER A 91 -0.03 36.41 -12.42
C SER A 91 -0.33 34.93 -12.18
N ALA A 92 -1.44 34.59 -11.50
CA ALA A 92 -1.79 33.19 -11.28
C ALA A 92 -2.24 32.54 -12.59
N ALA A 93 -1.72 31.34 -12.89
CA ALA A 93 -2.08 30.61 -14.11
C ALA A 93 -3.52 30.05 -14.08
N GLY A 94 -4.17 30.07 -12.91
CA GLY A 94 -5.53 29.58 -12.69
C GLY A 94 -5.99 29.79 -11.25
N PRO A 95 -7.23 29.37 -10.93
CA PRO A 95 -7.76 29.42 -9.58
C PRO A 95 -6.99 28.50 -8.64
N TYR A 96 -6.94 28.86 -7.35
CA TYR A 96 -6.35 27.97 -6.34
C TYR A 96 -7.25 26.75 -6.11
N TYR A 97 -6.65 25.60 -5.82
CA TYR A 97 -7.37 24.36 -5.54
C TYR A 97 -6.57 23.42 -4.64
N ALA A 98 -7.27 22.47 -4.01
CA ALA A 98 -6.67 21.28 -3.44
C ALA A 98 -7.51 20.05 -3.83
N HIS A 99 -6.85 19.04 -4.39
CA HIS A 99 -7.45 17.83 -4.93
C HIS A 99 -6.80 16.59 -4.33
N THR A 100 -7.50 15.46 -4.40
CA THR A 100 -6.92 14.16 -4.03
C THR A 100 -7.53 13.02 -4.82
N GLN A 101 -6.68 12.12 -5.30
CA GLN A 101 -7.05 10.96 -6.09
C GLN A 101 -6.50 9.67 -5.45
N PRO A 102 -7.37 8.71 -5.07
CA PRO A 102 -6.92 7.46 -4.48
C PRO A 102 -6.49 6.44 -5.54
N THR A 103 -5.57 5.57 -5.18
CA THR A 103 -5.19 4.36 -5.93
C THR A 103 -5.02 3.19 -4.97
N VAL A 104 -5.68 2.06 -5.22
CA VAL A 104 -5.40 0.82 -4.49
C VAL A 104 -4.14 0.19 -5.07
N ARG A 105 -3.04 0.31 -4.32
CA ARG A 105 -1.70 -0.15 -4.71
C ARG A 105 -1.50 -1.65 -4.49
N PHE A 106 -2.13 -2.20 -3.46
CA PHE A 106 -2.08 -3.64 -3.12
C PHE A 106 -3.34 -4.07 -2.39
N ASN A 107 -3.83 -5.27 -2.66
CA ASN A 107 -5.07 -5.79 -2.09
C ASN A 107 -5.06 -7.32 -2.13
N ASN A 108 -4.18 -7.93 -1.34
CA ASN A 108 -4.05 -9.39 -1.27
C ASN A 108 -3.37 -9.79 0.05
N ASN A 109 -3.39 -11.08 0.39
CA ASN A 109 -2.65 -11.63 1.54
C ASN A 109 -2.95 -10.92 2.88
N CYS A 110 -4.21 -10.57 3.13
CA CYS A 110 -4.65 -9.80 4.30
C CYS A 110 -4.08 -8.37 4.39
N LEU A 111 -3.50 -7.85 3.31
CA LEU A 111 -2.90 -6.52 3.25
C LEU A 111 -3.61 -5.65 2.22
N LEU A 112 -3.93 -4.42 2.64
CA LEU A 112 -4.45 -3.39 1.76
C LEU A 112 -3.52 -2.18 1.80
N SER A 113 -3.03 -1.75 0.65
CA SER A 113 -2.32 -0.48 0.47
C SER A 113 -3.15 0.45 -0.40
N VAL A 114 -3.52 1.61 0.12
CA VAL A 114 -4.21 2.68 -0.61
C VAL A 114 -3.36 3.93 -0.56
N SER A 115 -2.98 4.44 -1.72
CA SER A 115 -2.35 5.76 -1.83
C SER A 115 -3.38 6.83 -2.17
N PHE A 116 -3.14 8.05 -1.72
CA PHE A 116 -3.83 9.27 -2.10
C PHE A 116 -2.78 10.22 -2.68
N LEU A 117 -2.94 10.58 -3.95
CA LEU A 117 -2.14 11.63 -4.57
C LEU A 117 -2.84 12.96 -4.31
N ASP A 118 -2.30 13.72 -3.38
CA ASP A 118 -2.77 15.06 -3.02
C ASP A 118 -2.08 16.07 -3.93
N GLU A 119 -2.87 16.94 -4.56
CA GLU A 119 -2.38 18.00 -5.43
C GLU A 119 -2.91 19.34 -4.92
N SER A 120 -2.07 20.36 -4.92
CA SER A 120 -2.50 21.71 -4.57
C SER A 120 -1.84 22.77 -5.43
N TYR A 121 -2.57 23.85 -5.70
CA TYR A 121 -2.07 25.00 -6.41
C TYR A 121 -2.54 26.28 -5.73
N THR A 122 -1.61 27.20 -5.47
CA THR A 122 -1.89 28.49 -4.83
C THR A 122 -1.19 29.65 -5.56
N GLY A 123 -1.12 29.60 -6.89
CA GLY A 123 -0.66 30.74 -7.71
C GLY A 123 0.84 30.76 -8.06
N GLY A 124 1.61 29.72 -7.70
CA GLY A 124 3.03 29.61 -8.05
C GLY A 124 3.28 29.21 -9.51
N ALA A 125 4.55 28.88 -9.83
CA ALA A 125 4.94 28.40 -11.16
C ALA A 125 4.34 27.01 -11.50
N HIS A 126 4.09 26.18 -10.48
CA HIS A 126 3.48 24.86 -10.59
C HIS A 126 2.72 24.52 -9.30
N GLY A 127 1.92 23.44 -9.34
CA GLY A 127 1.32 22.84 -8.16
C GLY A 127 2.33 22.09 -7.30
N MET A 128 1.88 21.57 -6.17
CA MET A 128 2.65 20.68 -5.29
C MET A 128 1.92 19.36 -5.17
N HIS A 129 2.66 18.25 -5.23
CA HIS A 129 2.11 16.92 -5.05
C HIS A 129 2.66 16.26 -3.78
N TYR A 130 1.80 15.47 -3.13
CA TYR A 130 2.21 14.60 -2.04
C TYR A 130 1.44 13.29 -2.12
N GLU A 131 2.14 12.16 -2.12
CA GLU A 131 1.51 10.85 -2.09
C GLU A 131 1.48 10.29 -0.67
N LYS A 132 0.30 10.34 -0.04
CA LYS A 132 0.06 9.71 1.26
C LYS A 132 -0.35 8.25 1.06
N VAL A 133 0.26 7.33 1.81
CA VAL A 133 -0.10 5.91 1.73
C VAL A 133 -0.61 5.37 3.06
N TYR A 134 -1.72 4.64 3.00
CA TYR A 134 -2.29 3.87 4.10
C TYR A 134 -2.12 2.39 3.84
N ASN A 135 -1.44 1.70 4.76
CA ASN A 135 -1.21 0.26 4.71
C ASN A 135 -1.94 -0.40 5.87
N PHE A 136 -2.83 -1.35 5.60
CA PHE A 136 -3.65 -1.99 6.62
C PHE A 136 -3.49 -3.52 6.61
N ASP A 137 -3.51 -4.13 7.80
CA ASP A 137 -3.92 -5.52 7.96
C ASP A 137 -5.45 -5.59 7.98
N THR A 138 -6.05 -6.24 6.99
CA THR A 138 -7.51 -6.31 6.80
C THR A 138 -8.21 -7.16 7.86
N ARG A 139 -7.48 -7.94 8.67
CA ARG A 139 -8.03 -8.76 9.76
C ARG A 139 -8.20 -7.99 11.05
N SER A 140 -7.42 -6.94 11.24
CA SER A 140 -7.37 -6.20 12.51
C SER A 140 -7.64 -4.71 12.37
N GLY A 141 -7.61 -4.16 11.15
CA GLY A 141 -7.66 -2.72 10.92
C GLY A 141 -6.40 -1.99 11.35
N ARG A 142 -5.34 -2.70 11.76
CA ARG A 142 -4.06 -2.11 12.15
C ARG A 142 -3.41 -1.45 10.93
N GLN A 143 -3.05 -0.18 11.08
CA GLN A 143 -2.23 0.51 10.09
C GLN A 143 -0.74 0.21 10.31
N TYR A 144 -0.02 -0.17 9.25
CA TYR A 144 1.42 -0.33 9.24
C TYR A 144 2.14 0.97 8.89
N GLN A 145 3.18 1.28 9.64
CA GLN A 145 4.19 2.30 9.33
C GLN A 145 5.49 1.62 8.87
N LEU A 146 6.39 2.37 8.22
CA LEU A 146 7.61 1.79 7.66
C LEU A 146 8.49 1.11 8.73
N LYS A 147 8.55 1.68 9.94
CA LYS A 147 9.19 1.08 11.12
C LYS A 147 8.64 -0.30 11.55
N ASP A 148 7.40 -0.66 11.18
CA ASP A 148 6.84 -1.98 11.47
C ASP A 148 7.38 -3.05 10.51
N ILE A 149 7.87 -2.61 9.34
CA ILE A 149 8.37 -3.46 8.26
C ILE A 149 9.90 -3.55 8.31
N ILE A 150 10.58 -2.43 8.51
CA ILE A 150 12.03 -2.34 8.69
C ILE A 150 12.30 -2.21 10.19
N ARG A 151 12.63 -3.34 10.83
CA ARG A 151 12.49 -3.52 12.27
C ARG A 151 13.75 -3.19 13.06
N ASN A 152 14.91 -3.20 12.40
CA ASN A 152 16.19 -2.98 13.08
C ASN A 152 17.19 -2.25 12.18
N LYS A 153 18.28 -1.78 12.81
CA LYS A 153 19.35 -1.03 12.13
C LYS A 153 20.01 -1.81 10.99
N GLN A 154 20.09 -3.14 11.11
CA GLN A 154 20.71 -3.98 10.08
C GLN A 154 19.82 -4.06 8.83
N GLU A 155 18.52 -4.23 9.00
CA GLU A 155 17.53 -4.19 7.91
C GLU A 155 17.54 -2.83 7.23
N LEU A 156 17.50 -1.74 8.01
CA LEU A 156 17.55 -0.37 7.49
C LEU A 156 18.82 -0.14 6.65
N LYS A 157 19.98 -0.61 7.13
CA LYS A 157 21.25 -0.52 6.40
C LYS A 157 21.19 -1.26 5.07
N LYS A 158 20.61 -2.47 5.02
CA LYS A 158 20.44 -3.24 3.78
C LYS A 158 19.51 -2.54 2.80
N VAL A 159 18.35 -2.04 3.28
CA VAL A 159 17.39 -1.30 2.46
C VAL A 159 18.02 -0.04 1.86
N ASN A 160 18.69 0.78 2.68
CA ASN A 160 19.33 2.01 2.22
C ASN A 160 20.45 1.74 1.19
N ALA A 161 21.27 0.70 1.41
CA ALA A 161 22.29 0.32 0.46
C ALA A 161 21.69 -0.15 -0.88
N TYR A 162 20.61 -0.93 -0.82
CA TYR A 162 19.90 -1.40 -2.01
C TYR A 162 19.26 -0.24 -2.78
N LEU A 163 18.60 0.69 -2.11
CA LEU A 163 18.02 1.89 -2.72
C LEU A 163 19.09 2.78 -3.35
N LYS A 164 20.21 3.03 -2.64
CA LYS A 164 21.30 3.85 -3.17
C LYS A 164 21.91 3.23 -4.43
N LYS A 165 22.08 1.91 -4.46
CA LYS A 165 22.53 1.19 -5.65
C LYS A 165 21.56 1.39 -6.83
N GLN A 166 20.26 1.16 -6.61
CA GLN A 166 19.22 1.38 -7.65
C GLN A 166 19.22 2.82 -8.17
N MET A 167 19.30 3.82 -7.27
CA MET A 167 19.36 5.24 -7.67
C MET A 167 20.59 5.55 -8.51
N THR A 168 21.76 5.01 -8.16
CA THR A 168 22.99 5.18 -8.95
C THR A 168 22.85 4.59 -10.36
N GLU A 169 22.30 3.37 -10.47
CA GLU A 169 22.08 2.71 -11.75
C GLU A 169 21.14 3.53 -12.65
N LEU A 170 19.97 3.92 -12.11
CA LEU A 170 18.98 4.73 -12.82
C LEU A 170 19.50 6.12 -13.23
N LYS A 171 20.38 6.73 -12.41
CA LYS A 171 21.04 8.00 -12.76
C LYS A 171 22.06 7.82 -13.89
N ASN A 172 22.86 6.76 -13.85
CA ASN A 172 23.82 6.46 -14.91
C ASN A 172 23.15 6.12 -16.24
N GLU A 173 21.95 5.56 -16.21
CA GLU A 173 21.08 5.34 -17.38
C GLU A 173 20.44 6.64 -17.91
N GLY A 174 20.60 7.77 -17.23
CA GLY A 174 19.99 9.05 -17.62
C GLY A 174 18.49 9.13 -17.38
N ARG A 175 17.91 8.22 -16.59
CA ARG A 175 16.44 8.15 -16.36
C ARG A 175 15.96 9.13 -15.29
N TYR A 176 16.81 9.41 -14.30
CA TYR A 176 16.50 10.26 -13.15
C TYR A 176 17.73 11.04 -12.72
N ASP A 177 17.56 12.28 -12.25
CA ASP A 177 18.66 13.09 -11.71
C ASP A 177 18.71 13.01 -10.18
N PHE A 178 19.05 11.82 -9.65
CA PHE A 178 19.08 11.59 -8.21
C PHE A 178 20.15 12.41 -7.46
N PHE A 179 19.78 12.94 -6.29
CA PHE A 179 20.65 13.58 -5.31
C PHE A 179 21.40 12.53 -4.47
N LEU A 180 22.26 11.73 -5.11
CA LEU A 180 22.92 10.58 -4.47
C LEU A 180 23.66 10.94 -3.17
N ASP A 181 24.27 12.11 -3.09
CA ASP A 181 25.01 12.55 -1.90
C ASP A 181 24.10 13.01 -0.75
N ALA A 182 22.91 13.49 -1.07
CA ALA A 182 21.90 13.92 -0.09
C ALA A 182 21.16 12.73 0.54
N PHE A 183 20.95 11.64 -0.21
CA PHE A 183 20.28 10.46 0.33
C PHE A 183 21.13 9.77 1.42
N LYS A 184 20.65 9.84 2.67
CA LYS A 184 21.27 9.20 3.85
C LYS A 184 20.53 7.95 4.30
N SER A 185 19.21 8.03 4.43
CA SER A 185 18.35 6.95 4.89
C SER A 185 16.90 7.25 4.55
N VAL A 186 16.09 6.20 4.39
CA VAL A 186 14.63 6.34 4.45
C VAL A 186 14.19 6.81 5.85
N ASP A 187 13.13 7.62 5.91
CA ASP A 187 12.48 8.03 7.16
C ASP A 187 11.53 6.93 7.65
N LEU A 188 11.91 6.21 8.71
CA LEU A 188 11.09 5.13 9.27
C LEU A 188 9.78 5.61 9.92
N LYS A 189 9.68 6.89 10.27
CA LYS A 189 8.53 7.47 10.97
C LYS A 189 7.53 8.06 9.96
N ASN A 190 8.00 8.85 9.00
CA ASN A 190 7.14 9.57 8.07
C ASN A 190 7.26 9.12 6.61
N GLY A 191 8.22 8.24 6.29
CA GLY A 191 8.39 7.70 4.96
C GLY A 191 7.15 6.94 4.49
N GLN A 192 6.81 7.15 3.21
CA GLN A 192 5.65 6.53 2.59
C GLN A 192 6.08 5.25 1.87
N PHE A 193 5.26 4.20 1.96
CA PHE A 193 5.51 2.94 1.28
C PHE A 193 4.19 2.25 0.98
N TYR A 194 4.16 1.32 0.02
CA TYR A 194 3.07 0.35 -0.14
C TYR A 194 3.62 -1.07 -0.28
N PHE A 195 2.78 -2.06 0.02
CA PHE A 195 3.11 -3.46 -0.23
C PHE A 195 3.03 -3.79 -1.72
N TYR A 196 3.77 -4.79 -2.14
CA TYR A 196 3.51 -5.51 -3.39
C TYR A 196 3.84 -7.00 -3.16
N GLU A 197 3.56 -7.85 -4.14
CA GLU A 197 3.64 -9.31 -4.00
C GLU A 197 4.95 -9.82 -3.35
N HIS A 198 6.09 -9.19 -3.64
CA HIS A 198 7.40 -9.68 -3.20
C HIS A 198 8.14 -8.72 -2.27
N GLY A 199 7.49 -7.68 -1.73
CA GLY A 199 8.18 -6.69 -0.90
C GLY A 199 7.38 -5.44 -0.61
N ILE A 200 8.12 -4.33 -0.52
CA ILE A 200 7.54 -2.98 -0.41
C ILE A 200 8.05 -2.08 -1.52
N VAL A 201 7.30 -1.03 -1.82
CA VAL A 201 7.74 0.09 -2.66
C VAL A 201 7.88 1.30 -1.76
N ILE A 202 9.07 1.90 -1.72
CA ILE A 202 9.31 3.16 -1.04
C ILE A 202 8.90 4.29 -1.97
N VAL A 203 8.14 5.26 -1.43
CA VAL A 203 7.65 6.43 -2.15
C VAL A 203 8.41 7.65 -1.64
N PHE A 204 9.27 8.19 -2.51
CA PHE A 204 9.99 9.43 -2.27
C PHE A 204 9.18 10.58 -2.87
N GLN A 205 8.90 11.59 -2.05
CA GLN A 205 8.13 12.76 -2.47
C GLN A 205 8.96 13.64 -3.42
N GLU A 206 8.29 14.60 -4.07
CA GLU A 206 8.98 15.62 -4.88
C GLU A 206 10.10 16.28 -4.06
N TYR A 207 11.25 16.52 -4.69
CA TYR A 207 12.46 17.07 -4.07
C TYR A 207 13.15 16.20 -3.01
N GLU A 208 12.58 15.07 -2.58
CA GLU A 208 13.17 14.28 -1.49
C GLU A 208 14.51 13.65 -1.91
N VAL A 209 14.59 13.12 -3.14
CA VAL A 209 15.79 12.45 -3.67
C VAL A 209 16.15 12.85 -5.11
N ALA A 210 15.35 13.68 -5.77
CA ALA A 210 15.51 14.11 -7.16
C ALA A 210 14.77 15.44 -7.38
N PRO A 211 15.06 16.22 -8.43
CA PRO A 211 14.35 17.47 -8.71
C PRO A 211 12.87 17.22 -9.05
N TYR A 212 12.05 18.26 -8.90
CA TYR A 212 10.61 18.22 -9.20
C TYR A 212 10.27 17.69 -10.59
N SER A 213 11.11 17.94 -11.59
CA SER A 213 10.93 17.44 -12.96
C SER A 213 10.88 15.91 -13.05
N ASN A 214 11.41 15.19 -12.05
CA ASN A 214 11.30 13.74 -11.95
C ASN A 214 10.05 13.26 -11.20
N GLY A 215 9.28 14.17 -10.58
CA GLY A 215 8.07 13.88 -9.83
C GLY A 215 8.29 13.05 -8.57
N ILE A 216 7.22 12.39 -8.11
CA ILE A 216 7.22 11.41 -7.02
C ILE A 216 7.86 10.11 -7.53
N ILE A 217 8.84 9.58 -6.79
CA ILE A 217 9.63 8.42 -7.21
C ILE A 217 9.26 7.18 -6.39
N HIS A 218 8.98 6.08 -7.10
CA HIS A 218 8.66 4.78 -6.53
C HIS A 218 9.80 3.77 -6.75
N LEU A 219 10.45 3.31 -5.67
CA LEU A 219 11.51 2.31 -5.75
C LEU A 219 11.11 1.02 -5.02
N LYS A 220 11.14 -0.10 -5.73
CA LYS A 220 10.85 -1.42 -5.16
C LYS A 220 11.99 -1.86 -4.25
N VAL A 221 11.64 -2.53 -3.17
CA VAL A 221 12.55 -3.20 -2.23
C VAL A 221 11.97 -4.60 -1.93
N PRO A 222 12.49 -5.65 -2.58
CA PRO A 222 12.06 -7.01 -2.32
C PRO A 222 12.32 -7.45 -0.88
N TYR A 223 11.48 -8.34 -0.32
CA TYR A 223 11.63 -8.83 1.05
C TYR A 223 12.97 -9.49 1.30
N HIS A 224 13.52 -10.25 0.34
CA HIS A 224 14.82 -10.91 0.48
C HIS A 224 16.00 -9.93 0.70
N VAL A 225 15.79 -8.63 0.46
CA VAL A 225 16.80 -7.60 0.77
C VAL A 225 16.96 -7.43 2.29
N PHE A 226 15.89 -7.55 3.08
CA PHE A 226 15.92 -7.20 4.51
C PHE A 226 15.28 -8.22 5.45
N ILE A 227 14.36 -9.06 4.99
CA ILE A 227 13.87 -10.20 5.76
C ILE A 227 14.91 -11.32 5.60
N LYS A 228 15.48 -11.79 6.72
CA LYS A 228 16.23 -13.05 6.75
C LYS A 228 15.23 -14.16 6.45
N ASP A 229 15.54 -15.06 5.51
CA ASP A 229 14.65 -16.16 5.14
C ASP A 229 14.01 -16.75 6.39
N ARG A 230 12.66 -16.77 6.42
CA ARG A 230 11.95 -17.53 7.44
C ARG A 230 12.18 -19.00 7.10
N GLU A 231 13.25 -19.56 7.64
CA GLU A 231 13.38 -21.01 7.81
C GLU A 231 12.18 -21.56 8.60
#